data_AF-A0A061A9X5-F1
#
_entry.id   AF-A0A061A9X5-F1
#
_cell.length_a   1.000
_cell.length_b   1.000
_cell.length_c   1.000
_cell.angle_alpha   90.00
_cell.angle_beta   90.00
_cell.angle_gamma   90.00
#
_symmetry.space_group_name_H-M   'P 1'
#
loop_
_entity.id
_entity.type
_entity.pdbx_description
1 polymer ?
#
loop_
_entity_poly.entity_id
_entity_poly.type
_entity_poly.pdbx_seq_one_letter_code
_entity_poly.pdbx_strand_id
1 'polypeptide(L)'
;MSKKQYLSELLTYLIEKEVVQKDIDSIISDYEVLYQEALDSGLTEKEVKQKLGSKEEVFELIKDDLKFRSKPSNKLVAISPFIAVISFFLIGTLTGTYEYAWLVFLLIPVSAIILNVRGTDKLIALTPFIAVATFMLTGFLTGVWHPTWLVFLMIPVTAVTLKVKGLEKLVALMPFIVLVIYILVGTYVDSLFYVYGWPLFSLVAIVAIFLKPVTLVRFLLLVSIIFSVALHQYLGHSTGNWNGLWLIYLLPVTIALFTGDIRIDFGGDKKLYQRPYLILTLLGIIALYTVISIFVPNAWTWSWIVLLFIPMTAIYLHQGFKQPVAYMPFISTILFMLLGVFGGFWQFAWLVYLLIPIVAILTNEKETE
;
A
#
# COMPACT_ATOMS: atom_id res chain seq x y z
N MET A 1 -11.84 31.04 -14.80
CA MET A 1 -10.71 30.25 -14.28
C MET A 1 -9.52 31.13 -14.56
N SER A 2 -8.78 31.51 -13.52
CA SER A 2 -7.80 32.60 -13.68
C SER A 2 -6.65 32.20 -14.60
N LYS A 3 -6.05 33.18 -15.29
CA LYS A 3 -4.85 33.02 -16.13
C LYS A 3 -3.78 32.16 -15.43
N LYS A 4 -3.51 32.48 -14.16
CA LYS A 4 -2.54 31.76 -13.32
C LYS A 4 -2.90 30.27 -13.16
N GLN A 5 -4.18 29.97 -12.98
CA GLN A 5 -4.64 28.60 -12.85
C GLN A 5 -4.49 27.83 -14.16
N TYR A 6 -4.79 28.46 -15.30
CA TYR A 6 -4.65 27.86 -16.63
C TYR A 6 -3.20 27.50 -16.94
N LEU A 7 -2.29 28.46 -16.80
CA LEU A 7 -0.86 28.24 -17.05
C LEU A 7 -0.27 27.20 -16.08
N SER A 8 -0.71 27.19 -14.83
CA SER A 8 -0.29 26.17 -13.85
C SER A 8 -0.75 24.77 -14.24
N GLU A 9 -1.98 24.62 -14.74
CA GLU A 9 -2.50 23.33 -15.19
C GLU A 9 -1.76 22.81 -16.42
N LEU A 10 -1.47 23.69 -17.39
CA LEU A 10 -0.68 23.36 -18.59
C LEU A 10 0.76 23.00 -18.24
N LEU A 11 1.42 23.80 -17.39
CA LEU A 11 2.78 23.52 -16.92
C LEU A 11 2.87 22.17 -16.22
N THR A 12 1.93 21.87 -15.34
CA THR A 12 1.89 20.58 -14.62
C THR A 12 1.74 19.43 -15.61
N TYR A 13 0.87 19.58 -16.60
CA TYR A 13 0.63 18.57 -17.62
C TYR A 13 1.86 18.33 -18.51
N LEU A 14 2.55 19.38 -18.95
CA LEU A 14 3.78 19.25 -19.75
C LEU A 14 4.93 18.60 -18.95
N ILE A 15 5.01 18.87 -17.65
CA ILE A 15 5.96 18.19 -16.74
C ILE A 15 5.61 16.70 -16.62
N GLU A 16 4.35 16.36 -16.44
CA GLU A 16 3.87 14.97 -16.38
C GLU A 16 4.15 14.20 -17.67
N LYS A 17 4.09 14.87 -18.82
CA LYS A 17 4.43 14.32 -20.14
C LYS A 17 5.94 14.29 -20.44
N GLU A 18 6.78 14.57 -19.45
CA GLU A 18 8.25 14.52 -19.54
C GLU A 18 8.87 15.47 -20.60
N VAL A 19 8.18 16.56 -20.97
CA VAL A 19 8.70 17.57 -21.90
C VAL A 19 9.97 18.23 -21.34
N VAL A 20 10.91 18.62 -22.21
CA VAL A 20 12.15 19.31 -21.84
C VAL A 20 11.85 20.72 -21.32
N GLN A 21 12.52 21.14 -20.24
CA GLN A 21 12.25 22.42 -19.57
C GLN A 21 12.31 23.63 -20.52
N LYS A 22 13.25 23.64 -21.46
CA LYS A 22 13.37 24.71 -22.46
C LYS A 22 12.09 24.87 -23.29
N ASP A 23 11.46 23.76 -23.68
CA ASP A 23 10.24 23.78 -24.47
C ASP A 23 9.05 24.17 -23.57
N ILE A 24 9.01 23.68 -22.32
CA ILE A 24 8.00 24.10 -21.32
C ILE A 24 8.04 25.62 -21.13
N ASP A 25 9.21 26.19 -20.90
CA ASP A 25 9.37 27.62 -20.66
C ASP A 25 8.90 28.44 -21.88
N SER A 26 9.22 27.98 -23.09
CA SER A 26 8.75 28.61 -24.34
C SER A 26 7.23 28.53 -24.46
N ILE A 27 6.64 27.35 -24.30
CA ILE A 27 5.19 27.13 -24.46
C ILE A 27 4.40 27.94 -23.43
N ILE A 28 4.85 27.95 -22.18
CA ILE A 28 4.16 28.71 -21.12
C ILE A 28 4.24 30.20 -21.39
N SER A 29 5.37 30.70 -21.90
CA SER A 29 5.52 32.09 -22.33
C SER A 29 4.58 32.43 -23.51
N ASP A 30 4.52 31.56 -24.52
CA ASP A 30 3.67 31.79 -25.71
C ASP A 30 2.18 31.78 -25.32
N TYR A 31 1.75 30.82 -24.50
CA TYR A 31 0.38 30.76 -24.00
C TYR A 31 0.05 31.88 -23.01
N GLU A 32 1.04 32.41 -22.30
CA GLU A 32 0.85 33.60 -21.45
C GLU A 32 0.48 34.83 -22.30
N VAL A 33 1.16 35.02 -23.43
CA VAL A 33 0.89 36.10 -24.39
C VAL A 33 -0.47 35.90 -25.04
N LEU A 34 -0.74 34.71 -25.58
CA LEU A 34 -2.03 34.40 -26.23
C LEU A 34 -3.23 34.56 -25.28
N TYR A 35 -3.06 34.19 -24.01
CA TYR A 35 -4.11 34.40 -23.01
C TYR A 35 -4.34 35.89 -22.76
N GLN A 36 -3.28 36.69 -22.70
CA GLN A 36 -3.39 38.14 -22.49
C GLN A 36 -4.06 38.82 -23.68
N GLU A 37 -3.64 38.51 -24.91
CA GLU A 37 -4.25 39.04 -26.13
C GLU A 37 -5.74 38.69 -26.24
N ALA A 38 -6.12 37.48 -25.82
CA ALA A 38 -7.50 37.06 -25.80
C ALA A 38 -8.33 37.89 -24.79
N LEU A 39 -7.80 38.17 -23.60
CA LEU A 39 -8.45 39.07 -22.64
C LEU A 39 -8.56 40.50 -23.18
N ASP A 40 -7.50 41.01 -23.79
CA ASP A 40 -7.44 42.37 -24.33
C ASP A 40 -8.42 42.54 -25.52
N SER A 41 -8.73 41.45 -26.23
CA SER A 41 -9.77 41.42 -27.28
C SER A 41 -11.22 41.42 -26.75
N GLY A 42 -11.40 41.47 -25.42
CA GLY A 42 -12.72 41.55 -24.77
C GLY A 42 -13.35 40.19 -24.45
N LEU A 43 -12.62 39.08 -24.59
CA LEU A 43 -13.11 37.75 -24.24
C LEU A 43 -13.13 37.56 -22.71
N THR A 44 -14.15 36.88 -22.22
CA THR A 44 -14.20 36.44 -20.82
C THR A 44 -13.27 35.24 -20.60
N GLU A 45 -12.79 35.03 -19.37
CA GLU A 45 -11.88 33.89 -19.04
C GLU A 45 -12.43 32.51 -19.47
N LYS A 46 -13.76 32.33 -19.52
CA LYS A 46 -14.38 31.09 -19.99
C LYS A 46 -14.21 30.91 -21.50
N GLU A 47 -14.41 31.98 -22.26
CA GLU A 47 -14.27 31.97 -23.72
C GLU A 47 -12.80 31.85 -24.14
N VAL A 48 -11.87 32.46 -23.39
CA VAL A 48 -10.43 32.28 -23.59
C VAL A 48 -10.04 30.81 -23.49
N LYS A 49 -10.54 30.09 -22.47
CA LYS A 49 -10.29 28.64 -22.34
C LYS A 49 -10.87 27.84 -23.51
N GLN A 50 -12.08 28.17 -23.96
CA GLN A 50 -12.71 27.48 -25.09
C GLN A 50 -11.94 27.73 -26.40
N LYS A 51 -11.29 28.89 -26.52
CA LYS A 51 -10.48 29.27 -27.69
C LYS A 51 -9.08 28.67 -27.68
N LEU A 52 -8.40 28.66 -26.53
CA LEU A 52 -7.04 28.14 -26.38
C LEU A 52 -6.98 26.62 -26.20
N GLY A 53 -8.10 26.00 -25.82
CA GLY A 53 -8.22 24.56 -25.62
C GLY A 53 -7.94 24.12 -24.18
N SER A 54 -8.20 22.84 -23.92
CA SER A 54 -7.78 22.18 -22.69
C SER A 54 -6.28 21.88 -22.70
N LYS A 55 -5.68 21.62 -21.53
CA LYS A 55 -4.25 21.24 -21.43
C LYS A 55 -3.94 19.96 -22.24
N GLU A 56 -4.91 19.06 -22.38
CA GLU A 56 -4.84 17.87 -23.22
C GLU A 56 -4.85 18.22 -24.71
N GLU A 57 -5.77 19.08 -25.15
CA GLU A 57 -5.86 19.54 -26.55
C GLU A 57 -4.61 20.30 -26.98
N VAL A 58 -4.14 21.23 -26.13
CA VAL A 58 -2.91 22.00 -26.37
C VAL A 58 -1.73 21.06 -26.56
N PHE A 59 -1.58 20.07 -25.68
CA PHE A 59 -0.50 19.09 -25.80
C PHE A 59 -0.61 18.28 -27.08
N GLU A 60 -1.79 17.75 -27.43
CA GLU A 60 -1.99 16.96 -28.65
C GLU A 60 -1.68 17.74 -29.93
N LEU A 61 -1.91 19.05 -29.95
CA LEU A 61 -1.60 19.92 -31.08
C LEU A 61 -0.09 20.14 -31.27
N ILE A 62 0.66 20.26 -30.17
CA ILE A 62 2.08 20.64 -30.22
C ILE A 62 3.04 19.45 -30.02
N LYS A 63 2.53 18.27 -29.62
CA LYS A 63 3.34 17.12 -29.19
C LYS A 63 4.42 16.71 -30.20
N ASP A 64 4.15 16.88 -31.49
CA ASP A 64 5.06 16.45 -32.56
C ASP A 64 6.28 17.39 -32.69
N ASP A 65 6.16 18.63 -32.22
CA ASP A 65 7.24 19.61 -32.18
C ASP A 65 8.00 19.62 -30.85
N LEU A 66 7.50 18.90 -29.83
CA LEU A 66 8.09 18.87 -28.50
C LEU A 66 9.27 17.90 -28.42
N LYS A 67 10.33 18.32 -27.72
CA LYS A 67 11.37 17.41 -27.28
C LYS A 67 10.98 16.82 -25.95
N PHE A 68 10.85 15.51 -25.92
CA PHE A 68 10.69 14.74 -24.70
C PHE A 68 12.05 14.45 -24.09
N ARG A 69 12.13 14.47 -22.76
CA ARG A 69 13.31 13.96 -22.08
C ARG A 69 13.46 12.49 -22.44
N SER A 70 14.48 12.17 -23.22
CA SER A 70 14.93 10.79 -23.43
C SER A 70 15.09 10.13 -22.06
N LYS A 71 14.30 9.09 -21.77
CA LYS A 71 14.59 8.22 -20.63
C LYS A 71 16.03 7.74 -20.80
N PRO A 72 16.93 7.96 -19.82
CA PRO A 72 18.29 7.43 -19.93
C PRO A 72 18.15 5.93 -20.24
N SER A 73 18.80 5.47 -21.32
CA SER A 73 18.66 4.07 -21.71
C SER A 73 19.10 3.21 -20.53
N ASN A 74 18.16 2.49 -19.95
CA ASN A 74 18.39 1.63 -18.82
C ASN A 74 19.07 0.33 -19.27
N LYS A 75 20.14 0.44 -20.06
CA LYS A 75 20.94 -0.70 -20.52
C LYS A 75 21.31 -1.59 -19.33
N LEU A 76 21.69 -0.99 -18.20
CA LEU A 76 21.94 -1.69 -16.94
C LEU A 76 20.73 -2.47 -16.41
N VAL A 77 19.53 -1.92 -16.46
CA VAL A 77 18.30 -2.65 -16.06
C VAL A 77 18.00 -3.77 -17.04
N ALA A 78 18.16 -3.53 -18.34
CA ALA A 78 17.89 -4.51 -19.38
C ALA A 78 18.86 -5.72 -19.31
N ILE A 79 20.13 -5.49 -18.94
CA ILE A 79 21.11 -6.57 -18.76
C ILE A 79 21.05 -7.21 -17.37
N SER A 80 20.35 -6.60 -16.39
CA SER A 80 20.31 -7.09 -15.01
C SER A 80 19.81 -8.54 -14.86
N PRO A 81 18.85 -9.06 -15.66
CA PRO A 81 18.45 -10.46 -15.57
C PRO A 81 19.58 -11.40 -15.99
N PHE A 82 20.32 -11.06 -17.04
CA PHE A 82 21.46 -11.85 -17.50
C PHE A 82 22.59 -11.86 -16.47
N ILE A 83 22.91 -10.69 -15.89
CA ILE A 83 23.89 -10.59 -14.80
C ILE A 83 23.43 -11.44 -13.61
N ALA A 84 22.15 -11.38 -13.24
CA ALA A 84 21.60 -12.15 -12.12
C ALA A 84 21.69 -13.66 -12.37
N VAL A 85 21.31 -14.14 -13.56
CA VAL A 85 21.39 -15.57 -13.92
C VAL A 85 22.83 -16.07 -13.93
N ILE A 86 23.75 -15.33 -14.57
CA ILE A 86 25.18 -15.68 -14.61
C ILE A 86 25.73 -15.75 -13.19
N SER A 87 25.45 -14.74 -12.37
CA SER A 87 25.92 -14.68 -10.98
C SER A 87 25.30 -15.77 -10.11
N PHE A 88 24.02 -16.11 -10.31
CA PHE A 88 23.35 -17.23 -9.62
C PHE A 88 24.07 -18.55 -9.88
N PHE A 89 24.35 -18.87 -11.15
CA PHE A 89 25.06 -20.10 -11.49
C PHE A 89 26.52 -20.07 -11.04
N LEU A 90 27.23 -18.95 -11.20
CA LEU A 90 28.62 -18.83 -10.74
C LEU A 90 28.73 -19.02 -9.23
N ILE A 91 27.91 -18.33 -8.43
CA ILE A 91 27.92 -18.49 -6.98
C ILE A 91 27.50 -19.91 -6.63
N GLY A 92 26.33 -20.37 -7.09
CA GLY A 92 25.81 -21.69 -6.77
C GLY A 92 26.77 -22.85 -7.10
N THR A 93 27.47 -22.78 -8.24
CA THR A 93 28.43 -23.82 -8.64
C THR A 93 29.78 -23.74 -7.92
N LEU A 94 30.32 -22.53 -7.72
CA LEU A 94 31.64 -22.35 -7.10
C LEU A 94 31.62 -22.59 -5.59
N THR A 95 30.53 -22.20 -4.91
CA THR A 95 30.42 -22.30 -3.45
C THR A 95 29.48 -23.42 -3.00
N GLY A 96 28.69 -24.01 -3.90
CA GLY A 96 27.66 -25.00 -3.55
C GLY A 96 26.42 -24.40 -2.88
N THR A 97 26.32 -23.07 -2.77
CA THR A 97 25.33 -22.40 -1.91
C THR A 97 24.16 -21.79 -2.69
N TYR A 98 23.45 -22.62 -3.47
CA TYR A 98 22.28 -22.21 -4.26
C TYR A 98 21.16 -21.56 -3.42
N GLU A 99 21.03 -21.98 -2.16
CA GLU A 99 20.09 -21.44 -1.18
C GLU A 99 20.32 -19.95 -0.84
N TYR A 100 21.53 -19.42 -1.04
CA TYR A 100 21.84 -17.99 -0.91
C TYR A 100 21.92 -17.31 -2.27
N ALA A 101 22.39 -18.04 -3.29
CA ALA A 101 22.66 -17.50 -4.62
C ALA A 101 21.42 -16.84 -5.25
N TRP A 102 20.21 -17.33 -4.97
CA TRP A 102 18.98 -16.74 -5.53
C TRP A 102 18.74 -15.29 -5.09
N LEU A 103 19.33 -14.81 -3.98
CA LEU A 103 19.21 -13.42 -3.54
C LEU A 103 19.79 -12.43 -4.58
N VAL A 104 20.66 -12.88 -5.47
CA VAL A 104 21.17 -12.08 -6.60
C VAL A 104 20.04 -11.66 -7.53
N PHE A 105 18.93 -12.40 -7.64
CA PHE A 105 17.79 -11.98 -8.45
C PHE A 105 17.16 -10.67 -7.97
N LEU A 106 17.39 -10.26 -6.71
CA LEU A 106 16.99 -8.94 -6.22
C LEU A 106 17.70 -7.79 -6.96
N LEU A 107 18.84 -8.03 -7.63
CA LEU A 107 19.51 -7.04 -8.48
C LEU A 107 18.61 -6.52 -9.61
N ILE A 108 17.66 -7.33 -10.10
CA ILE A 108 16.78 -6.94 -11.20
C ILE A 108 15.92 -5.72 -10.79
N PRO A 109 15.04 -5.82 -9.78
CA PRO A 109 14.26 -4.67 -9.33
C PRO A 109 15.12 -3.59 -8.66
N VAL A 110 16.20 -3.95 -7.95
CA VAL A 110 17.08 -2.97 -7.29
C VAL A 110 17.79 -2.08 -8.31
N SER A 111 18.30 -2.63 -9.42
CA SER A 111 18.93 -1.84 -10.48
C SER A 111 17.93 -0.86 -11.11
N ALA A 112 16.68 -1.29 -11.34
CA ALA A 112 15.62 -0.43 -11.83
C ALA A 112 15.35 0.74 -10.88
N ILE A 113 15.27 0.47 -9.57
CA ILE A 113 14.99 1.49 -8.56
C ILE A 113 16.14 2.48 -8.43
N ILE A 114 17.39 1.99 -8.37
CA ILE A 114 18.57 2.85 -8.21
C ILE A 114 18.70 3.84 -9.37
N LEU A 115 18.37 3.40 -10.59
CA LEU A 115 18.52 4.20 -11.80
C LEU A 115 17.31 5.10 -12.09
N ASN A 116 16.10 4.65 -11.78
CA ASN A 116 14.87 5.37 -12.16
C ASN A 116 14.24 6.19 -11.03
N VAL A 117 14.42 5.80 -9.77
CA VAL A 117 13.81 6.49 -8.64
C VAL A 117 14.76 7.54 -8.09
N ARG A 118 14.25 8.71 -7.71
CA ARG A 118 15.06 9.83 -7.21
C ARG A 118 14.68 10.20 -5.78
N GLY A 119 15.58 10.90 -5.11
CA GLY A 119 15.34 11.46 -3.77
C GLY A 119 15.04 10.40 -2.70
N THR A 120 14.22 10.79 -1.72
CA THR A 120 13.84 9.94 -0.59
C THR A 120 12.97 8.76 -0.99
N ASP A 121 12.29 8.84 -2.14
CA ASP A 121 11.48 7.73 -2.67
C ASP A 121 12.34 6.54 -3.08
N LYS A 122 13.62 6.77 -3.45
CA LYS A 122 14.57 5.69 -3.73
C LYS A 122 14.79 4.83 -2.49
N LEU A 123 14.98 5.47 -1.32
CA LEU A 123 15.20 4.74 -0.08
C LEU A 123 13.97 3.91 0.29
N ILE A 124 12.78 4.49 0.20
CA ILE A 124 11.50 3.78 0.47
C ILE A 124 11.34 2.58 -0.46
N ALA A 125 11.63 2.74 -1.75
CA ALA A 125 11.52 1.68 -2.75
C ALA A 125 12.57 0.57 -2.56
N LEU A 126 13.75 0.87 -2.03
CA LEU A 126 14.80 -0.12 -1.75
C LEU A 126 14.55 -0.91 -0.46
N THR A 127 13.82 -0.36 0.52
CA THR A 127 13.65 -0.98 1.83
C THR A 127 13.12 -2.41 1.81
N PRO A 128 12.12 -2.80 0.98
CA PRO A 128 11.66 -4.19 0.91
C PRO A 128 12.77 -5.16 0.52
N PHE A 129 13.63 -4.78 -0.44
CA PHE A 129 14.74 -5.62 -0.89
C PHE A 129 15.83 -5.75 0.16
N ILE A 130 16.15 -4.65 0.85
CA ILE A 130 17.08 -4.65 1.98
C ILE A 130 16.52 -5.54 3.11
N ALA A 131 15.22 -5.45 3.40
CA ALA A 131 14.58 -6.25 4.43
C ALA A 131 14.59 -7.75 4.09
N VAL A 132 14.23 -8.13 2.85
CA VAL A 132 14.30 -9.53 2.38
C VAL A 132 15.73 -10.05 2.46
N ALA A 133 16.71 -9.31 1.94
CA ALA A 133 18.11 -9.73 1.97
C ALA A 133 18.59 -9.95 3.42
N THR A 134 18.30 -8.99 4.31
CA THR A 134 18.70 -9.06 5.72
C THR A 134 18.02 -10.22 6.44
N PHE A 135 16.71 -10.42 6.22
CA PHE A 135 15.93 -11.50 6.82
C PHE A 135 16.44 -12.87 6.38
N MET A 136 16.62 -13.08 5.06
CA MET A 136 17.07 -14.36 4.52
C MET A 136 18.51 -14.67 4.90
N LEU A 137 19.42 -13.70 4.82
CA LEU A 137 20.82 -13.90 5.22
C LEU A 137 20.92 -14.22 6.72
N THR A 138 20.20 -13.49 7.57
CA THR A 138 20.21 -13.78 9.01
C THR A 138 19.62 -15.16 9.31
N GLY A 139 18.48 -15.49 8.70
CA GLY A 139 17.81 -16.79 8.88
C GLY A 139 18.67 -17.97 8.44
N PHE A 140 19.36 -17.86 7.30
CA PHE A 140 20.25 -18.92 6.82
C PHE A 140 21.57 -19.01 7.60
N LEU A 141 22.20 -17.88 7.94
CA LEU A 141 23.49 -17.87 8.64
C LEU A 141 23.38 -18.25 10.13
N THR A 142 22.25 -17.93 10.77
CA THR A 142 22.10 -18.10 12.23
C THR A 142 21.00 -19.09 12.62
N GLY A 143 20.12 -19.48 11.68
CA GLY A 143 18.92 -20.27 11.98
C GLY A 143 17.82 -19.47 12.70
N VAL A 144 18.05 -18.18 13.00
CA VAL A 144 17.12 -17.35 13.77
C VAL A 144 16.14 -16.66 12.83
N TRP A 145 14.93 -17.22 12.73
CA TRP A 145 13.82 -16.66 11.95
C TRP A 145 12.91 -15.77 12.78
N HIS A 146 12.72 -16.13 14.05
CA HIS A 146 11.96 -15.36 15.02
C HIS A 146 12.92 -14.80 16.10
N PRO A 147 12.92 -13.48 16.36
CA PRO A 147 12.01 -12.45 15.86
C PRO A 147 12.56 -11.66 14.64
N THR A 148 13.52 -12.21 13.89
CA THR A 148 14.20 -11.55 12.76
C THR A 148 13.25 -10.96 11.71
N TRP A 149 12.04 -11.51 11.55
CA TRP A 149 11.01 -10.93 10.69
C TRP A 149 10.66 -9.46 11.03
N LEU A 150 10.94 -8.99 12.25
CA LEU A 150 10.79 -7.58 12.64
C LEU A 150 11.55 -6.61 11.72
N VAL A 151 12.59 -7.07 11.01
CA VAL A 151 13.29 -6.29 9.98
C VAL A 151 12.33 -5.78 8.88
N PHE A 152 11.24 -6.49 8.58
CA PHE A 152 10.23 -6.01 7.63
C PHE A 152 9.52 -4.73 8.08
N LEU A 153 9.52 -4.40 9.37
CA LEU A 153 9.00 -3.13 9.88
C LEU A 153 9.81 -1.93 9.39
N MET A 154 11.04 -2.14 8.90
CA MET A 154 11.79 -1.08 8.23
C MET A 154 11.00 -0.46 7.07
N ILE A 155 10.17 -1.22 6.35
CA ILE A 155 9.43 -0.73 5.18
C ILE A 155 8.51 0.44 5.56
N PRO A 156 7.51 0.28 6.45
CA PRO A 156 6.69 1.40 6.88
C PRO A 156 7.46 2.42 7.73
N VAL A 157 8.46 2.00 8.52
CA VAL A 157 9.26 2.92 9.35
C VAL A 157 10.06 3.90 8.47
N THR A 158 10.71 3.44 7.40
CA THR A 158 11.42 4.30 6.45
C THR A 158 10.46 5.26 5.76
N ALA A 159 9.29 4.77 5.33
CA ALA A 159 8.27 5.59 4.70
C ALA A 159 7.79 6.73 5.64
N VAL A 160 7.37 6.38 6.85
CA VAL A 160 6.95 7.37 7.87
C VAL A 160 8.08 8.34 8.20
N THR A 161 9.30 7.82 8.37
CA THR A 161 10.47 8.61 8.76
C THR A 161 10.82 9.69 7.75
N LEU A 162 10.63 9.42 6.45
CA LEU A 162 10.99 10.32 5.35
C LEU A 162 9.81 11.19 4.91
N LYS A 163 8.56 10.75 5.07
CA LYS A 163 7.36 11.46 4.60
C LYS A 163 6.67 12.29 5.67
N VAL A 164 6.69 11.85 6.93
CA VAL A 164 6.02 12.56 8.04
C VAL A 164 7.02 13.47 8.73
N LYS A 165 6.60 14.71 9.03
CA LYS A 165 7.42 15.72 9.71
C LYS A 165 6.84 16.08 11.07
N GLY A 166 7.68 16.68 11.92
CA GLY A 166 7.27 17.18 13.23
C GLY A 166 6.87 16.08 14.22
N LEU A 167 6.05 16.45 15.20
CA LEU A 167 5.64 15.57 16.30
C LEU A 167 4.70 14.43 15.85
N GLU A 168 3.98 14.61 14.76
CA GLU A 168 3.11 13.57 14.17
C GLU A 168 3.89 12.33 13.76
N LYS A 169 5.17 12.50 13.39
CA LYS A 169 6.08 11.39 13.09
C LYS A 169 6.24 10.46 14.29
N LEU A 170 6.28 11.00 15.51
CA LEU A 170 6.38 10.17 16.72
C LEU A 170 5.15 9.27 16.85
N VAL A 171 3.95 9.83 16.74
CA VAL A 171 2.69 9.08 16.78
C VAL A 171 2.66 7.99 15.71
N ALA A 172 3.05 8.33 14.47
CA ALA A 172 3.06 7.40 13.36
C ALA A 172 4.08 6.26 13.54
N LEU A 173 5.17 6.48 14.29
CA LEU A 173 6.17 5.45 14.60
C LEU A 173 5.81 4.59 15.82
N MET A 174 4.94 5.05 16.71
CA MET A 174 4.60 4.36 17.95
C MET A 174 4.13 2.90 17.76
N PRO A 175 3.25 2.55 16.81
CA PRO A 175 2.82 1.17 16.63
C PRO A 175 3.98 0.21 16.34
N PHE A 176 4.97 0.65 15.56
CA PHE A 176 6.15 -0.15 15.21
C PHE A 176 7.08 -0.31 16.41
N ILE A 177 7.31 0.77 17.16
CA ILE A 177 8.15 0.74 18.38
C ILE A 177 7.52 -0.19 19.42
N VAL A 178 6.22 -0.04 19.67
CA VAL A 178 5.47 -0.89 20.63
C VAL A 178 5.47 -2.35 20.19
N LEU A 179 5.26 -2.62 18.90
CA LEU A 179 5.31 -3.99 18.38
C LEU A 179 6.69 -4.63 18.57
N VAL A 180 7.77 -3.90 18.27
CA VAL A 180 9.14 -4.38 18.50
C VAL A 180 9.36 -4.70 19.98
N ILE A 181 8.98 -3.79 20.89
CA ILE A 181 9.10 -4.03 22.33
C ILE A 181 8.29 -5.25 22.73
N TYR A 182 7.04 -5.36 22.27
CA TYR A 182 6.14 -6.46 22.61
C TYR A 182 6.70 -7.82 22.21
N ILE A 183 7.21 -7.93 20.97
CA ILE A 183 7.82 -9.17 20.49
C ILE A 183 9.14 -9.46 21.22
N LEU A 184 10.04 -8.48 21.37
CA LEU A 184 11.33 -8.73 22.01
C LEU A 184 11.20 -9.11 23.49
N VAL A 185 10.31 -8.46 24.24
CA VAL A 185 10.03 -8.80 25.64
C VAL A 185 9.36 -10.18 25.72
N GLY A 186 8.35 -10.43 24.88
CA GLY A 186 7.66 -11.72 24.83
C GLY A 186 8.58 -12.89 24.49
N THR A 187 9.54 -12.69 23.59
CA THR A 187 10.44 -13.76 23.12
C THR A 187 11.63 -13.98 24.04
N TYR A 188 12.24 -12.90 24.57
CA TYR A 188 13.52 -12.99 25.26
C TYR A 188 13.47 -12.76 26.77
N VAL A 189 12.39 -12.16 27.29
CA VAL A 189 12.29 -11.80 28.71
C VAL A 189 11.24 -12.65 29.42
N ASP A 190 10.00 -12.62 28.95
CA ASP A 190 8.90 -13.37 29.56
C ASP A 190 7.85 -13.78 28.52
N SER A 191 7.74 -15.09 28.28
CA SER A 191 6.74 -15.65 27.36
C SER A 191 5.29 -15.34 27.76
N LEU A 192 5.01 -15.14 29.05
CA LEU A 192 3.68 -14.76 29.52
C LEU A 192 3.32 -13.32 29.12
N PHE A 193 4.32 -12.50 28.75
CA PHE A 193 4.09 -11.14 28.25
C PHE A 193 3.24 -11.12 26.98
N TYR A 194 3.22 -12.19 26.19
CA TYR A 194 2.28 -12.32 25.06
C TYR A 194 0.81 -12.26 25.51
N VAL A 195 0.54 -12.66 26.75
CA VAL A 195 -0.81 -12.69 27.31
C VAL A 195 -1.15 -11.34 27.96
N TYR A 196 -0.29 -10.82 28.85
CA TYR A 196 -0.60 -9.62 29.64
C TYR A 196 -0.02 -8.31 29.08
N GLY A 197 0.81 -8.37 28.03
CA GLY A 197 1.52 -7.22 27.46
C GLY A 197 0.71 -6.37 26.47
N TRP A 198 -0.48 -6.81 26.07
CA TRP A 198 -1.40 -6.07 25.18
C TRP A 198 -1.66 -4.60 25.56
N PRO A 199 -1.76 -4.22 26.85
CA PRO A 199 -1.94 -2.83 27.25
C PRO A 199 -0.84 -1.89 26.76
N LEU A 200 0.34 -2.39 26.37
CA LEU A 200 1.42 -1.60 25.81
C LEU A 200 0.99 -0.82 24.54
N PHE A 201 0.07 -1.37 23.74
CA PHE A 201 -0.46 -0.70 22.54
C PHE A 201 -1.27 0.57 22.85
N SER A 202 -1.75 0.72 24.09
CA SER A 202 -2.41 1.96 24.52
C SER A 202 -1.46 3.17 24.54
N LEU A 203 -0.14 2.95 24.59
CA LEU A 203 0.86 4.03 24.49
C LEU A 203 0.74 4.83 23.19
N VAL A 204 0.31 4.19 22.09
CA VAL A 204 0.08 4.87 20.81
C VAL A 204 -0.97 5.98 21.01
N ALA A 205 -2.10 5.65 21.63
CA ALA A 205 -3.17 6.60 21.90
C ALA A 205 -2.74 7.66 22.92
N ILE A 206 -2.07 7.25 23.99
CA ILE A 206 -1.57 8.16 25.03
C ILE A 206 -0.66 9.23 24.42
N VAL A 207 0.37 8.84 23.65
CA VAL A 207 1.28 9.78 22.98
C VAL A 207 0.52 10.68 21.99
N ALA A 208 -0.43 10.12 21.22
CA ALA A 208 -1.23 10.90 20.29
C ALA A 208 -2.06 12.00 20.97
N ILE A 209 -2.60 11.73 22.16
CA ILE A 209 -3.39 12.71 22.91
C ILE A 209 -2.50 13.77 23.54
N PHE A 210 -1.34 13.37 24.09
CA PHE A 210 -0.39 14.29 24.72
C PHE A 210 0.19 15.34 23.77
N LEU A 211 0.29 15.01 22.47
CA LEU A 211 0.80 15.93 21.46
C LEU A 211 -0.23 16.98 21.00
N LYS A 212 -1.48 16.87 21.46
CA LYS A 212 -2.55 17.82 21.16
C LYS A 212 -2.83 18.70 22.39
N PRO A 213 -3.38 19.92 22.21
CA PRO A 213 -3.70 20.78 23.35
C PRO A 213 -4.70 20.09 24.28
N VAL A 214 -4.50 20.28 25.59
CA VAL A 214 -5.31 19.64 26.63
C VAL A 214 -6.71 20.25 26.62
N THR A 215 -7.71 19.38 26.43
CA THR A 215 -9.12 19.70 26.59
C THR A 215 -9.71 18.77 27.64
N LEU A 216 -10.83 19.16 28.27
CA LEU A 216 -11.49 18.30 29.26
C LEU A 216 -11.81 16.91 28.68
N VAL A 217 -12.27 16.87 27.43
CA VAL A 217 -12.53 15.62 26.68
C VAL A 217 -11.28 14.75 26.59
N ARG A 218 -10.14 15.31 26.17
CA ARG A 218 -8.88 14.56 26.01
C ARG A 218 -8.30 14.12 27.34
N PHE A 219 -8.48 14.92 28.38
CA PHE A 219 -8.12 14.56 29.74
C PHE A 219 -8.95 13.36 30.23
N LEU A 220 -10.28 13.41 30.07
CA LEU A 220 -11.17 12.28 30.40
C LEU A 220 -10.80 11.02 29.61
N LEU A 221 -10.46 11.18 28.34
CA LEU A 221 -10.04 10.07 27.48
C LEU A 221 -8.71 9.46 27.96
N LEU A 222 -7.70 10.26 28.32
CA LEU A 222 -6.47 9.77 28.94
C LEU A 222 -6.72 9.01 30.23
N VAL A 223 -7.54 9.57 31.13
CA VAL A 223 -7.90 8.92 32.40
C VAL A 223 -8.60 7.58 32.14
N SER A 224 -9.52 7.53 31.17
CA SER A 224 -10.22 6.29 30.82
C SER A 224 -9.30 5.21 30.23
N ILE A 225 -8.28 5.60 29.45
CA ILE A 225 -7.27 4.67 28.94
C ILE A 225 -6.43 4.11 30.09
N ILE A 226 -5.92 4.98 30.97
CA ILE A 226 -5.09 4.56 32.12
C ILE A 226 -5.89 3.65 33.06
N PHE A 227 -7.15 4.00 33.33
CA PHE A 227 -8.06 3.17 34.11
C PHE A 227 -8.29 1.82 33.46
N SER A 228 -8.48 1.77 32.13
CA SER A 228 -8.67 0.52 31.38
C SER A 228 -7.45 -0.37 31.45
N VAL A 229 -6.24 0.21 31.32
CA VAL A 229 -4.97 -0.52 31.47
C VAL A 229 -4.83 -1.10 32.88
N ALA A 230 -5.07 -0.30 33.91
CA ALA A 230 -4.98 -0.75 35.29
C ALA A 230 -5.99 -1.86 35.60
N LEU A 231 -7.23 -1.71 35.15
CA LEU A 231 -8.30 -2.70 35.34
C LEU A 231 -8.02 -3.99 34.58
N HIS A 232 -7.51 -3.91 33.34
CA HIS A 232 -7.10 -5.06 32.55
C HIS A 232 -6.04 -5.89 33.28
N GLN A 233 -4.99 -5.24 33.80
CA GLN A 233 -3.94 -5.93 34.55
C GLN A 233 -4.45 -6.50 35.87
N TYR A 234 -5.21 -5.72 36.64
CA TYR A 234 -5.77 -6.18 37.90
C TYR A 234 -6.67 -7.40 37.73
N LEU A 235 -7.61 -7.37 36.77
CA LEU A 235 -8.52 -8.49 36.52
C LEU A 235 -7.79 -9.70 35.94
N GLY A 236 -6.83 -9.50 35.03
CA GLY A 236 -6.05 -10.59 34.45
C GLY A 236 -5.21 -11.34 35.50
N HIS A 237 -4.53 -10.60 36.38
CA HIS A 237 -3.72 -11.22 37.43
C HIS A 237 -4.56 -11.81 38.58
N SER A 238 -5.70 -11.21 38.93
CA SER A 238 -6.55 -11.73 40.02
C SER A 238 -7.38 -12.96 39.62
N THR A 239 -7.87 -12.99 38.38
CA THR A 239 -8.72 -14.10 37.90
C THR A 239 -7.92 -15.19 37.19
N GLY A 240 -6.70 -14.89 36.75
CA GLY A 240 -5.90 -15.76 35.88
C GLY A 240 -6.49 -15.95 34.47
N ASN A 241 -7.61 -15.28 34.16
CA ASN A 241 -8.31 -15.40 32.90
C ASN A 241 -8.20 -14.10 32.10
N TRP A 242 -7.46 -14.17 31.00
CA TRP A 242 -7.22 -13.04 30.11
C TRP A 242 -8.23 -12.95 28.96
N ASN A 243 -9.06 -14.00 28.79
CA ASN A 243 -10.04 -14.04 27.72
C ASN A 243 -11.14 -12.99 27.95
N GLY A 244 -11.39 -12.17 26.94
CA GLY A 244 -12.43 -11.14 26.98
C GLY A 244 -12.05 -9.86 27.73
N LEU A 245 -10.89 -9.78 28.40
CA LEU A 245 -10.47 -8.56 29.09
C LEU A 245 -10.15 -7.39 28.15
N TRP A 246 -10.04 -7.65 26.85
CA TRP A 246 -9.96 -6.60 25.84
C TRP A 246 -11.22 -5.73 25.79
N LEU A 247 -12.38 -6.22 26.26
CA LEU A 247 -13.64 -5.48 26.31
C LEU A 247 -13.57 -4.23 27.19
N ILE A 248 -12.66 -4.19 28.17
CA ILE A 248 -12.45 -3.03 29.04
C ILE A 248 -12.06 -1.79 28.21
N TYR A 249 -11.33 -1.98 27.11
CA TYR A 249 -10.94 -0.91 26.20
C TYR A 249 -12.09 -0.36 25.35
N LEU A 250 -13.30 -0.93 25.43
CA LEU A 250 -14.48 -0.28 24.86
C LEU A 250 -14.79 1.03 25.58
N LEU A 251 -14.43 1.19 26.86
CA LEU A 251 -14.67 2.43 27.62
C LEU A 251 -14.01 3.67 26.98
N PRO A 252 -12.68 3.71 26.74
CA PRO A 252 -12.08 4.86 26.07
C PRO A 252 -12.59 5.04 24.63
N VAL A 253 -12.95 3.96 23.94
CA VAL A 253 -13.51 4.02 22.58
C VAL A 253 -14.90 4.65 22.56
N THR A 254 -15.79 4.27 23.50
CA THR A 254 -17.14 4.85 23.59
C THR A 254 -17.06 6.34 23.92
N ILE A 255 -16.20 6.74 24.86
CA ILE A 255 -15.95 8.16 25.17
C ILE A 255 -15.49 8.91 23.91
N ALA A 256 -14.53 8.37 23.16
CA ALA A 256 -14.00 8.99 21.95
C ALA A 256 -15.06 9.13 20.83
N LEU A 257 -15.99 8.18 20.72
CA LEU A 257 -17.11 8.23 19.79
C LEU A 257 -18.13 9.30 20.19
N PHE A 258 -18.52 9.34 21.48
CA PHE A 258 -19.49 10.33 21.98
C PHE A 258 -18.97 11.76 21.89
N THR A 259 -17.66 11.96 22.04
CA THR A 259 -17.05 13.29 22.00
C THR A 259 -16.71 13.75 20.59
N GLY A 260 -16.88 12.89 19.58
CA GLY A 260 -16.63 13.20 18.17
C GLY A 260 -15.14 13.27 17.79
N ASP A 261 -14.24 12.80 18.65
CA ASP A 261 -12.82 12.61 18.34
C ASP A 261 -12.62 11.43 17.36
N ILE A 262 -13.48 10.40 17.46
CA ILE A 262 -13.66 9.39 16.42
C ILE A 262 -14.91 9.74 15.62
N ARG A 263 -14.72 10.07 14.34
CA ARG A 263 -15.81 10.24 13.38
C ARG A 263 -15.85 9.03 12.46
N ILE A 264 -16.98 8.34 12.45
CA ILE A 264 -17.24 7.29 11.47
C ILE A 264 -17.83 7.98 10.25
N ASP A 265 -16.98 8.32 9.29
CA ASP A 265 -17.42 8.77 7.98
C ASP A 265 -17.57 7.54 7.08
N PHE A 266 -18.80 7.26 6.65
CA PHE A 266 -19.02 6.32 5.57
C PHE A 266 -18.73 7.03 4.25
N GLY A 267 -17.44 7.23 3.99
CA GLY A 267 -16.90 7.76 2.74
C GLY A 267 -17.11 6.77 1.60
N GLY A 268 -18.37 6.56 1.21
CA GLY A 268 -18.73 5.85 0.02
C GLY A 268 -18.70 6.81 -1.17
N ASP A 269 -18.04 6.39 -2.25
CA ASP A 269 -18.30 6.97 -3.57
C ASP A 269 -19.82 7.02 -3.75
N LYS A 270 -20.40 8.19 -4.06
CA LYS A 270 -21.87 8.37 -4.16
C LYS A 270 -22.50 7.33 -5.08
N LYS A 271 -21.72 6.77 -6.02
CA LYS A 271 -22.08 5.66 -6.90
C LYS A 271 -22.37 4.33 -6.19
N LEU A 272 -21.75 4.04 -5.04
CA LEU A 272 -21.94 2.80 -4.28
C LEU A 272 -23.32 2.77 -3.60
N TYR A 273 -23.71 3.91 -3.00
CA TYR A 273 -25.05 4.07 -2.41
C TYR A 273 -26.18 4.04 -3.44
N GLN A 274 -25.89 4.41 -4.69
CA GLN A 274 -26.85 4.35 -5.79
C GLN A 274 -27.09 2.93 -6.33
N ARG A 275 -26.35 1.91 -5.85
CA ARG A 275 -26.41 0.53 -6.36
C ARG A 275 -26.57 -0.47 -5.20
N PRO A 276 -27.77 -0.56 -4.59
CA PRO A 276 -28.01 -1.35 -3.37
C PRO A 276 -27.70 -2.85 -3.54
N TYR A 277 -27.84 -3.38 -4.77
CA TYR A 277 -27.50 -4.77 -5.07
C TYR A 277 -26.03 -5.11 -4.79
N LEU A 278 -25.09 -4.17 -4.89
CA LEU A 278 -23.68 -4.43 -4.63
C LEU A 278 -23.38 -4.50 -3.15
N ILE A 279 -24.02 -3.63 -2.36
CA ILE A 279 -23.92 -3.68 -0.90
C ILE A 279 -24.47 -5.04 -0.45
N LEU A 280 -25.59 -5.49 -1.03
CA LEU A 280 -26.13 -6.82 -0.80
C LEU A 280 -25.16 -7.94 -1.25
N THR A 281 -24.47 -7.81 -2.39
CA THR A 281 -23.46 -8.78 -2.82
C THR A 281 -22.28 -8.84 -1.84
N LEU A 282 -21.76 -7.70 -1.41
CA LEU A 282 -20.65 -7.62 -0.45
C LEU A 282 -21.04 -8.21 0.92
N LEU A 283 -22.22 -7.85 1.42
CA LEU A 283 -22.78 -8.44 2.64
C LEU A 283 -23.02 -9.94 2.47
N GLY A 284 -23.49 -10.38 1.30
CA GLY A 284 -23.68 -11.78 0.95
C GLY A 284 -22.36 -12.56 0.96
N ILE A 285 -21.28 -11.99 0.44
CA ILE A 285 -19.93 -12.60 0.47
C ILE A 285 -19.45 -12.76 1.92
N ILE A 286 -19.60 -11.72 2.76
CA ILE A 286 -19.20 -11.76 4.17
C ILE A 286 -20.06 -12.78 4.95
N ALA A 287 -21.37 -12.79 4.72
CA ALA A 287 -22.28 -13.75 5.33
C ALA A 287 -21.93 -15.18 4.92
N LEU A 288 -21.68 -15.42 3.63
CA LEU A 288 -21.28 -16.73 3.10
C LEU A 288 -19.97 -17.21 3.74
N TYR A 289 -18.94 -16.35 3.80
CA TYR A 289 -17.69 -16.65 4.49
C TYR A 289 -17.93 -17.04 5.96
N THR A 290 -18.75 -16.27 6.67
CA THR A 290 -19.03 -16.47 8.10
C THR A 290 -19.79 -17.78 8.33
N VAL A 291 -20.83 -18.05 7.54
CA VAL A 291 -21.61 -19.28 7.60
C VAL A 291 -20.73 -20.51 7.31
N ILE A 292 -19.95 -20.49 6.24
CA ILE A 292 -19.04 -21.60 5.93
C ILE A 292 -18.03 -21.81 7.07
N SER A 293 -17.44 -20.73 7.59
CA SER A 293 -16.41 -20.81 8.62
C SER A 293 -16.91 -21.31 9.97
N ILE A 294 -18.18 -21.07 10.32
CA ILE A 294 -18.79 -21.52 11.58
C ILE A 294 -19.33 -22.95 11.46
N PHE A 295 -20.02 -23.27 10.36
CA PHE A 295 -20.77 -24.52 10.24
C PHE A 295 -19.98 -25.67 9.61
N VAL A 296 -18.89 -25.39 8.90
CA VAL A 296 -18.07 -26.44 8.26
C VAL A 296 -16.78 -26.64 9.07
N PRO A 297 -16.56 -27.83 9.64
CA PRO A 297 -15.33 -28.13 10.38
C PRO A 297 -14.08 -27.91 9.52
N ASN A 298 -13.04 -27.31 10.11
CA ASN A 298 -11.76 -27.00 9.46
C ASN A 298 -11.85 -26.09 8.21
N ALA A 299 -13.00 -25.49 7.94
CA ALA A 299 -13.18 -24.67 6.75
C ALA A 299 -12.40 -23.37 6.80
N TRP A 300 -12.00 -22.89 8.00
CA TRP A 300 -11.18 -21.69 8.16
C TRP A 300 -9.92 -21.68 7.28
N THR A 301 -9.36 -22.86 6.99
CA THR A 301 -8.15 -23.01 6.15
C THR A 301 -8.37 -22.58 4.70
N TRP A 302 -9.59 -22.67 4.18
CA TRP A 302 -9.91 -22.41 2.76
C TRP A 302 -11.09 -21.44 2.55
N SER A 303 -11.97 -21.25 3.52
CA SER A 303 -13.20 -20.46 3.37
C SER A 303 -12.93 -18.99 3.04
N TRP A 304 -11.78 -18.46 3.47
CA TRP A 304 -11.36 -17.08 3.19
C TRP A 304 -11.22 -16.77 1.70
N ILE A 305 -11.08 -17.77 0.81
CA ILE A 305 -11.07 -17.54 -0.64
C ILE A 305 -12.36 -16.90 -1.15
N VAL A 306 -13.47 -17.08 -0.42
CA VAL A 306 -14.75 -16.42 -0.70
C VAL A 306 -14.62 -14.89 -0.60
N LEU A 307 -13.76 -14.38 0.28
CA LEU A 307 -13.52 -12.95 0.43
C LEU A 307 -12.82 -12.33 -0.78
N LEU A 308 -12.13 -13.13 -1.62
CA LEU A 308 -11.48 -12.64 -2.85
C LEU A 308 -12.50 -12.16 -3.90
N PHE A 309 -13.78 -12.50 -3.76
CA PHE A 309 -14.83 -11.92 -4.59
C PHE A 309 -15.09 -10.43 -4.28
N ILE A 310 -14.75 -9.94 -3.08
CA ILE A 310 -14.90 -8.52 -2.72
C ILE A 310 -14.12 -7.62 -3.70
N PRO A 311 -12.79 -7.75 -3.85
CA PRO A 311 -12.06 -6.93 -4.82
C PRO A 311 -12.49 -7.19 -6.27
N MET A 312 -12.91 -8.41 -6.63
CA MET A 312 -13.45 -8.68 -7.98
C MET A 312 -14.74 -7.90 -8.26
N THR A 313 -15.65 -7.80 -7.28
CA THR A 313 -16.85 -6.95 -7.41
C THR A 313 -16.50 -5.46 -7.49
N ALA A 314 -15.45 -5.02 -6.78
CA ALA A 314 -14.95 -3.65 -6.86
C ALA A 314 -14.35 -3.33 -8.24
N ILE A 315 -13.61 -4.26 -8.85
CA ILE A 315 -13.08 -4.11 -10.22
C ILE A 315 -14.22 -4.03 -11.22
N TYR A 316 -15.23 -4.91 -11.08
CA TYR A 316 -16.41 -4.89 -11.92
C TYR A 316 -17.13 -3.54 -11.90
N LEU A 317 -17.09 -2.83 -10.76
CA LEU A 317 -17.70 -1.51 -10.64
C LEU A 317 -17.03 -0.42 -11.46
N HIS A 318 -15.71 -0.43 -11.53
CA HIS A 318 -14.95 0.64 -12.17
C HIS A 318 -14.83 0.42 -13.67
N GLN A 319 -14.61 -0.83 -14.09
CA GLN A 319 -14.22 -1.15 -15.47
C GLN A 319 -14.99 -2.33 -16.06
N GLY A 320 -15.90 -2.96 -15.30
CA GLY A 320 -16.59 -4.17 -15.75
C GLY A 320 -15.60 -5.27 -16.17
N PHE A 321 -16.01 -6.09 -17.13
CA PHE A 321 -15.16 -7.13 -17.70
C PHE A 321 -14.22 -6.64 -18.81
N LYS A 322 -14.11 -5.31 -19.03
CA LYS A 322 -13.27 -4.76 -20.11
C LYS A 322 -11.78 -5.06 -19.91
N GLN A 323 -11.34 -5.17 -18.65
CA GLN A 323 -9.95 -5.51 -18.31
C GLN A 323 -9.91 -6.82 -17.52
N PRO A 324 -9.97 -7.99 -18.19
CA PRO A 324 -9.97 -9.29 -17.53
C PRO A 324 -8.66 -9.56 -16.76
N VAL A 325 -7.56 -8.92 -17.14
CA VAL A 325 -6.25 -9.00 -16.46
C VAL A 325 -6.37 -8.65 -14.97
N ALA A 326 -7.20 -7.66 -14.62
CA ALA A 326 -7.37 -7.21 -13.24
C ALA A 326 -7.96 -8.29 -12.32
N TYR A 327 -8.67 -9.27 -12.87
CA TYR A 327 -9.27 -10.37 -12.11
C TYR A 327 -8.31 -11.54 -11.89
N MET A 328 -7.26 -11.65 -12.71
CA MET A 328 -6.39 -12.83 -12.73
C MET A 328 -5.65 -13.12 -11.42
N PRO A 329 -5.15 -12.13 -10.64
CA PRO A 329 -4.54 -12.43 -9.35
C PRO A 329 -5.48 -13.14 -8.37
N PHE A 330 -6.76 -12.73 -8.35
CA PHE A 330 -7.78 -13.32 -7.48
C PHE A 330 -8.19 -14.71 -7.97
N ILE A 331 -8.45 -14.85 -9.28
CA ILE A 331 -8.80 -16.14 -9.89
C ILE A 331 -7.66 -17.15 -9.72
N SER A 332 -6.42 -16.74 -9.98
CA SER A 332 -5.23 -17.59 -9.80
C SER A 332 -5.09 -18.04 -8.36
N THR A 333 -5.31 -17.15 -7.39
CA THR A 333 -5.24 -17.50 -5.97
C THR A 333 -6.36 -18.46 -5.56
N ILE A 334 -7.59 -18.27 -6.06
CA ILE A 334 -8.71 -19.20 -5.84
C ILE A 334 -8.34 -20.58 -6.40
N LEU A 335 -7.88 -20.65 -7.65
CA LEU A 335 -7.50 -21.92 -8.30
C LEU A 335 -6.33 -22.59 -7.58
N PHE A 336 -5.30 -21.82 -7.19
CA PHE A 336 -4.15 -22.31 -6.43
C PHE A 336 -4.59 -22.97 -5.12
N MET A 337 -5.45 -22.30 -4.36
CA MET A 337 -5.98 -22.81 -3.10
C MET A 337 -6.87 -24.05 -3.31
N LEU A 338 -7.74 -24.06 -4.33
CA LEU A 338 -8.59 -25.22 -4.61
C LEU A 338 -7.76 -26.44 -5.01
N LEU A 339 -6.77 -26.27 -5.90
CA LEU A 339 -5.88 -27.34 -6.34
C LEU A 339 -4.98 -27.85 -5.22
N GLY A 340 -4.49 -26.95 -4.36
CA GLY A 340 -3.67 -27.30 -3.21
C GLY A 340 -4.46 -28.03 -2.12
N VAL A 341 -5.54 -27.43 -1.64
CA VAL A 341 -6.32 -27.94 -0.49
C VAL A 341 -7.10 -29.20 -0.84
N PHE A 342 -7.80 -29.23 -1.98
CA PHE A 342 -8.65 -30.37 -2.35
C PHE A 342 -7.95 -31.37 -3.26
N GLY A 343 -6.99 -30.93 -4.08
CA GLY A 343 -6.26 -31.78 -5.01
C GLY A 343 -4.88 -32.25 -4.51
N GLY A 344 -4.33 -31.64 -3.45
CA GLY A 344 -2.97 -31.94 -2.99
C GLY A 344 -1.86 -31.50 -3.95
N PHE A 345 -2.19 -30.75 -5.01
CA PHE A 345 -1.27 -30.44 -6.11
C PHE A 345 -0.42 -29.19 -5.88
N TRP A 346 0.00 -28.92 -4.64
CA TRP A 346 0.77 -27.69 -4.29
C TRP A 346 2.00 -27.47 -5.18
N GLN A 347 2.66 -28.55 -5.58
CA GLN A 347 3.85 -28.55 -6.44
C GLN A 347 3.59 -28.03 -7.85
N PHE A 348 2.36 -28.17 -8.36
CA PHE A 348 1.96 -27.75 -9.72
C PHE A 348 1.00 -26.57 -9.71
N ALA A 349 0.31 -26.35 -8.59
CA ALA A 349 -0.72 -25.33 -8.46
C ALA A 349 -0.19 -23.92 -8.78
N TRP A 350 1.09 -23.63 -8.54
CA TRP A 350 1.68 -22.33 -8.87
C TRP A 350 1.63 -22.00 -10.37
N LEU A 351 1.50 -22.99 -11.26
CA LEU A 351 1.36 -22.77 -12.70
C LEU A 351 0.10 -21.96 -13.05
N VAL A 352 -0.94 -21.96 -12.21
CA VAL A 352 -2.12 -21.14 -12.45
C VAL A 352 -1.82 -19.63 -12.41
N TYR A 353 -0.73 -19.20 -11.76
CA TYR A 353 -0.32 -17.80 -11.80
C TYR A 353 0.20 -17.37 -13.18
N LEU A 354 0.52 -18.31 -14.07
CA LEU A 354 0.79 -18.01 -15.48
C LEU A 354 -0.44 -17.48 -16.23
N LEU A 355 -1.65 -17.67 -15.69
CA LEU A 355 -2.86 -17.04 -16.25
C LEU A 355 -2.76 -15.51 -16.27
N ILE A 356 -2.03 -14.90 -15.34
CA ILE A 356 -1.85 -13.43 -15.29
C ILE A 356 -1.16 -12.91 -16.57
N PRO A 357 0.08 -13.33 -16.90
CA PRO A 357 0.74 -12.88 -18.13
C PRO A 357 0.05 -13.41 -19.39
N ILE A 358 -0.51 -14.64 -19.39
CA ILE A 358 -1.21 -15.19 -20.56
C ILE A 358 -2.41 -14.33 -20.93
N VAL A 359 -3.28 -14.02 -19.97
CA VAL A 359 -4.46 -13.17 -20.23
C VAL A 359 -4.04 -11.77 -20.62
N ALA A 360 -2.99 -11.21 -20.00
CA ALA A 360 -2.47 -9.89 -20.36
C ALA A 360 -2.02 -9.81 -21.82
N ILE A 361 -1.31 -10.83 -22.32
CA ILE A 361 -0.90 -10.89 -23.74
C ILE A 361 -2.13 -10.98 -24.65
N LEU A 362 -3.04 -11.92 -24.36
CA LEU A 362 -4.23 -12.16 -25.19
C LEU A 362 -5.20 -10.97 -25.25
N THR A 363 -5.20 -10.11 -24.22
CA THR A 363 -6.07 -8.93 -24.20
C THR A 363 -5.42 -7.70 -24.79
N ASN A 364 -4.10 -7.54 -24.65
CA ASN A 364 -3.39 -6.41 -25.25
C ASN A 364 -3.35 -6.51 -26.78
N GLU A 365 -3.30 -7.71 -27.36
CA GLU A 365 -3.37 -7.89 -28.82
C GLU A 365 -4.71 -7.41 -29.42
N LYS A 366 -5.79 -7.43 -28.65
CA LYS A 366 -7.14 -7.03 -29.11
C LYS A 366 -7.43 -5.53 -29.04
N GLU A 367 -6.61 -4.74 -28.35
CA GLU A 367 -6.77 -3.28 -28.30
C GLU A 367 -6.00 -2.58 -29.43
N THR A 368 -5.17 -3.33 -30.18
CA THR A 368 -4.34 -2.84 -31.29
C THR A 368 -4.89 -3.13 -32.70
N GLU A 369 -6.01 -3.85 -32.81
CA GLU A 369 -6.83 -3.99 -34.04
C GLU A 369 -8.10 -3.16 -33.93
#